data_AF-A0A7S2MDR2-F1
#
_entry.id   AF-A0A7S2MDR2-F1
#
_cell.length_a   1.000
_cell.length_b   1.000
_cell.length_c   1.000
_cell.angle_alpha   90.00
_cell.angle_beta   90.00
_cell.angle_gamma   90.00
#
_symmetry.space_group_name_H-M   'P 1'
#
loop_
_entity.id
_entity.type
_entity.pdbx_description
1 polymer ?
#
loop_
_entity_poly.entity_id
_entity_poly.type
_entity_poly.pdbx_seq_one_letter_code
_entity_poly.pdbx_strand_id
1 'polypeptide(L)'
;MPNGGGNKPSAYEGVDGTALAKYSVGLAAQMSLLFGFLVAIDAVLVRFPSVEVPFVANVAFLYAFNLKSSLFSILPSSKNEGRKITDKEKGTQEYNKRNVPKWTPPGIAFVFGWPLLTFGLRAVTGAMVVQASGGRYATPAIMSLMLHFSVGNLWNTVSNVERRLGVSVVLLYSLWLTKAFAALQFYKVEPRAGKLLALTLTWITAAAALTTRTWQINPDVDTGKLEPLVPMRHPKWTTKFGWEQ
;
A
#
# COMPACT_ATOMS: atom_id res chain seq x y z
N MET A 1 -20.51 32.25 35.19
CA MET A 1 -21.26 31.76 34.00
C MET A 1 -21.72 32.97 33.21
N PRO A 2 -21.90 32.91 31.87
CA PRO A 2 -21.29 31.99 30.88
C PRO A 2 -20.84 32.72 29.58
N ASN A 3 -20.35 31.92 28.63
CA ASN A 3 -20.33 32.18 27.18
C ASN A 3 -19.22 33.02 26.56
N GLY A 4 -18.10 32.34 26.33
CA GLY A 4 -17.22 32.59 25.17
C GLY A 4 -16.97 31.27 24.45
N GLY A 5 -18.03 30.51 24.15
CA GLY A 5 -17.98 29.32 23.31
C GLY A 5 -17.63 29.74 21.89
N GLY A 6 -16.36 30.10 21.67
CA GLY A 6 -15.78 30.28 20.35
C GLY A 6 -15.97 28.96 19.63
N ASN A 7 -16.92 28.95 18.70
CA ASN A 7 -17.12 27.88 17.75
C ASN A 7 -15.80 27.76 16.98
N LYS A 8 -14.87 26.93 17.48
CA LYS A 8 -13.62 26.63 16.76
C LYS A 8 -14.11 26.10 15.41
N PRO A 9 -13.82 26.78 14.29
CA PRO A 9 -14.27 26.30 12.99
C PRO A 9 -13.86 24.84 12.87
N SER A 10 -14.78 24.00 12.35
CA SER A 10 -14.47 22.61 12.03
C SER A 10 -13.13 22.60 11.31
N ALA A 11 -12.06 22.12 11.96
CA ALA A 11 -10.71 22.26 11.39
C ALA A 11 -10.58 21.56 10.03
N TYR A 12 -11.50 20.64 9.74
CA TYR A 12 -11.66 19.98 8.47
C TYR A 12 -12.71 20.69 7.61
N GLU A 13 -12.29 21.25 6.48
CA GLU A 13 -13.13 22.00 5.56
C GLU A 13 -13.65 21.13 4.41
N GLY A 14 -14.69 20.34 4.67
CA GLY A 14 -15.30 19.49 3.65
C GLY A 14 -14.35 18.44 3.04
N VAL A 15 -14.87 17.69 2.07
CA VAL A 15 -14.12 16.61 1.42
C VAL A 15 -13.05 17.18 0.48
N ASP A 16 -11.83 16.66 0.59
CA ASP A 16 -10.70 16.98 -0.28
C ASP A 16 -10.86 16.23 -1.62
N GLY A 17 -11.66 16.79 -2.52
CA GLY A 17 -11.89 16.25 -3.86
C GLY A 17 -10.61 16.16 -4.70
N THR A 18 -9.63 17.03 -4.45
CA THR A 18 -8.33 16.99 -5.13
C THR A 18 -7.55 15.76 -4.72
N ALA A 19 -7.48 15.45 -3.42
CA ALA A 19 -6.84 14.22 -2.96
C ALA A 19 -7.53 12.97 -3.51
N LEU A 20 -8.87 12.91 -3.48
CA LEU A 20 -9.62 11.78 -4.05
C LEU A 20 -9.33 11.57 -5.55
N ALA A 21 -9.28 12.66 -6.33
CA ALA A 21 -8.94 12.61 -7.74
C ALA A 21 -7.50 12.11 -7.94
N LYS A 22 -6.53 12.67 -7.21
CA LYS A 22 -5.11 12.26 -7.33
C LYS A 22 -4.87 10.82 -6.89
N TYR A 23 -5.54 10.33 -5.85
CA TYR A 23 -5.47 8.93 -5.45
C TYR A 23 -6.02 8.00 -6.52
N SER A 24 -7.18 8.35 -7.10
CA SER A 24 -7.81 7.57 -8.17
C SER A 24 -6.94 7.54 -9.43
N VAL A 25 -6.43 8.70 -9.85
CA VAL A 25 -5.52 8.83 -10.99
C VAL A 25 -4.21 8.09 -10.74
N GLY A 26 -3.64 8.20 -9.54
CA GLY A 26 -2.43 7.49 -9.15
C GLY A 26 -2.59 5.97 -9.21
N LEU A 27 -3.68 5.46 -8.66
CA LEU A 27 -4.01 4.03 -8.69
C LEU A 27 -4.23 3.54 -10.12
N ALA A 28 -5.01 4.27 -10.93
CA ALA A 28 -5.30 3.91 -12.31
C ALA A 28 -4.03 3.94 -13.19
N ALA A 29 -3.21 4.99 -13.07
CA ALA A 29 -1.94 5.10 -13.79
C ALA A 29 -1.01 3.94 -13.45
N GLN A 30 -0.84 3.62 -12.16
CA GLN A 30 -0.02 2.50 -11.73
C GLN A 30 -0.53 1.18 -12.30
N MET A 31 -1.84 0.91 -12.23
CA MET A 31 -2.43 -0.30 -12.77
C MET A 31 -2.26 -0.43 -14.29
N SER A 32 -2.43 0.66 -15.03
CA SER A 32 -2.24 0.70 -16.48
C SER A 32 -0.79 0.42 -16.87
N LEU A 33 0.18 1.03 -16.18
CA LEU A 33 1.59 0.80 -16.44
C LEU A 33 2.01 -0.64 -16.11
N LEU A 34 1.52 -1.19 -14.99
CA LEU A 34 1.72 -2.59 -14.60
C LEU A 34 1.14 -3.55 -15.65
N PHE A 35 -0.09 -3.31 -16.09
CA PHE A 35 -0.73 -4.12 -17.12
C PHE A 35 0.06 -4.08 -18.44
N GLY A 36 0.42 -2.88 -18.92
CA GLY A 36 1.22 -2.71 -20.13
C GLY A 36 2.57 -3.42 -20.05
N PHE A 37 3.24 -3.36 -18.89
CA PHE A 37 4.50 -4.07 -18.65
C PHE A 37 4.35 -5.59 -18.72
N LEU A 38 3.34 -6.16 -18.05
CA LEU A 38 3.11 -7.61 -18.08
C LEU A 38 2.66 -8.10 -19.46
N VAL A 39 1.85 -7.31 -20.18
CA VAL A 39 1.48 -7.61 -21.57
C VAL A 39 2.70 -7.59 -22.49
N ALA A 40 3.64 -6.67 -22.28
CA ALA A 40 4.88 -6.63 -23.04
C ALA A 40 5.74 -7.89 -22.78
N ILE A 41 5.82 -8.37 -21.53
CA ILE A 41 6.49 -9.63 -21.21
C ILE A 41 5.83 -10.80 -21.96
N ASP A 42 4.50 -10.91 -21.88
CA ASP A 42 3.77 -11.99 -22.57
C ASP A 42 3.98 -11.91 -24.09
N ALA A 43 3.94 -10.72 -24.67
CA ALA A 43 4.16 -10.50 -26.10
C ALA A 43 5.56 -10.92 -26.56
N VAL A 44 6.58 -10.71 -25.72
CA VAL A 44 7.96 -11.16 -25.99
C VAL A 44 8.06 -12.68 -25.88
N LEU A 45 7.54 -13.29 -24.80
CA LEU A 45 7.62 -14.74 -24.57
C LEU A 45 6.92 -15.54 -25.67
N VAL A 46 5.80 -15.04 -26.21
CA VAL A 46 5.11 -15.66 -27.35
C VAL A 46 5.99 -15.75 -28.60
N ARG A 47 7.00 -14.87 -28.76
CA ARG A 47 7.97 -14.96 -29.87
C ARG A 47 8.99 -16.09 -29.70
N PHE A 48 9.08 -16.67 -28.50
CA PHE A 48 10.01 -17.74 -28.15
C PHE A 48 9.28 -18.95 -27.54
N PRO A 49 8.42 -19.65 -28.30
CA PRO A 49 7.55 -20.70 -27.78
C PRO A 49 8.29 -21.92 -27.22
N SER A 50 9.57 -22.10 -27.56
CA SER A 50 10.44 -23.15 -27.01
C SER A 50 11.10 -22.77 -25.68
N VAL A 51 10.97 -21.53 -25.23
CA VAL A 51 11.56 -21.04 -23.98
C VAL A 51 10.51 -21.09 -22.88
N GLU A 52 10.58 -22.11 -22.04
CA GLU A 52 9.82 -22.15 -20.80
C GLU A 52 10.58 -21.43 -19.69
N VAL A 53 9.95 -20.44 -19.06
CA VAL A 53 10.57 -19.73 -17.94
C VAL A 53 10.59 -20.64 -16.71
N PRO A 54 11.77 -20.99 -16.17
CA PRO A 54 11.87 -21.90 -15.02
C PRO A 54 11.14 -21.35 -13.79
N PHE A 55 10.63 -22.24 -12.94
CA PHE A 55 9.91 -21.85 -11.71
C PHE A 55 10.71 -20.85 -10.86
N VAL A 56 11.99 -21.13 -10.65
CA VAL A 56 12.89 -20.30 -9.84
C VAL A 56 13.07 -18.91 -10.46
N ALA A 57 13.10 -18.80 -11.79
CA ALA A 57 13.16 -17.51 -12.48
C ALA A 57 11.86 -16.72 -12.29
N ASN A 58 10.69 -17.37 -12.36
CA ASN A 58 9.40 -16.73 -12.06
C ASN A 58 9.36 -16.22 -10.61
N VAL A 59 9.85 -17.02 -9.65
CA VAL A 59 9.93 -16.62 -8.23
C VAL A 59 10.85 -15.42 -8.07
N ALA A 60 12.06 -15.46 -8.63
CA ALA A 60 13.02 -14.36 -8.53
C ALA A 60 12.48 -13.06 -9.14
N PHE A 61 11.88 -13.15 -10.33
CA PHE A 61 11.23 -12.03 -11.00
C PHE A 61 10.11 -11.43 -10.13
N LEU A 62 9.16 -12.25 -9.68
CA LEU A 62 8.04 -11.78 -8.87
C LEU A 62 8.50 -11.25 -7.50
N TYR A 63 9.56 -11.80 -6.91
CA TYR A 63 10.14 -11.29 -5.69
C TYR A 63 10.75 -9.90 -5.89
N ALA A 64 11.56 -9.71 -6.94
CA ALA A 64 12.11 -8.40 -7.30
C ALA A 64 10.98 -7.39 -7.61
N PHE A 65 9.93 -7.86 -8.27
CA PHE A 65 8.77 -7.04 -8.59
C PHE A 65 7.99 -6.60 -7.35
N ASN A 66 7.86 -7.47 -6.33
CA ASN A 66 7.29 -7.09 -5.03
C ASN A 66 8.06 -5.91 -4.40
N LEU A 67 9.40 -5.92 -4.47
CA LEU A 67 10.26 -4.88 -3.89
C LEU A 67 10.15 -3.53 -4.61
N LYS A 68 9.92 -3.55 -5.92
CA LYS A 68 9.99 -2.37 -6.79
C LYS A 68 8.68 -2.01 -7.48
N SER A 69 7.55 -2.51 -7.00
CA SER A 69 6.23 -2.16 -7.55
C SER A 69 5.92 -0.66 -7.51
N SER A 70 6.55 0.10 -6.60
CA SER A 70 6.44 1.56 -6.52
C SER A 70 7.06 2.30 -7.71
N LEU A 71 7.91 1.67 -8.51
CA LEU A 71 8.45 2.27 -9.74
C LEU A 71 7.36 2.67 -10.74
N PHE A 72 6.21 1.99 -10.67
CA PHE A 72 5.06 2.27 -11.51
C PHE A 72 4.10 3.27 -10.86
N SER A 73 4.37 3.72 -9.64
CA SER A 73 3.53 4.69 -8.94
C SER A 73 3.93 6.11 -9.32
N ILE A 74 2.95 6.92 -9.67
CA ILE A 74 3.12 8.36 -9.86
C ILE A 74 2.92 9.15 -8.55
N LEU A 75 2.56 8.46 -7.47
CA LEU A 75 2.46 9.02 -6.12
C LEU A 75 3.77 8.77 -5.36
N PRO A 76 4.17 9.71 -4.48
CA PRO A 76 5.44 9.62 -3.76
C PRO A 76 5.44 8.42 -2.81
N SER A 77 6.50 7.61 -2.87
CA SER A 77 6.63 6.38 -2.08
C SER A 77 7.65 6.46 -0.94
N SER A 78 8.49 7.51 -0.90
CA SER A 78 9.49 7.73 0.14
C SER A 78 9.48 9.17 0.65
N LYS A 79 9.69 9.32 1.97
CA LYS A 79 9.88 10.63 2.64
C LYS A 79 11.10 11.41 2.09
N ASN A 80 12.05 10.71 1.47
CA ASN A 80 13.33 11.26 1.04
C ASN A 80 13.37 11.68 -0.45
N GLU A 81 12.29 11.49 -1.22
CA GLU A 81 12.24 11.93 -2.63
C GLU A 81 12.04 13.45 -2.79
N GLY A 82 12.16 14.24 -1.71
CA GLY A 82 12.15 15.71 -1.81
C GLY A 82 12.58 16.49 -0.57
N ARG A 83 13.03 15.88 0.53
CA ARG A 83 13.33 16.62 1.79
C ARG A 83 14.73 16.31 2.33
N LYS A 84 15.65 17.29 2.23
CA LYS A 84 16.84 17.34 3.11
C LYS A 84 16.35 17.63 4.52
N ILE A 85 16.51 16.69 5.45
CA ILE A 85 16.23 16.90 6.86
C ILE A 85 17.21 17.97 7.36
N THR A 86 16.71 19.16 7.69
CA THR A 86 17.52 20.25 8.25
C THR A 86 17.69 20.05 9.76
N ASP A 87 18.77 20.59 10.34
CA ASP A 87 19.07 20.42 11.77
C ASP A 87 17.99 21.01 12.71
N LYS A 88 17.16 21.94 12.23
CA LYS A 88 15.94 22.40 12.93
C LYS A 88 14.87 21.32 13.10
N GLU A 89 14.83 20.31 12.23
CA GLU A 89 13.87 19.20 12.29
C GLU A 89 14.30 18.06 13.24
N LYS A 90 15.56 18.06 13.68
CA LYS A 90 16.02 17.15 14.73
C LYS A 90 15.40 17.48 16.08
N GLY A 91 15.12 18.76 16.34
CA GLY A 91 14.37 19.23 17.52
C GLY A 91 12.87 18.89 17.49
N THR A 92 12.28 18.67 16.31
CA THR A 92 10.87 18.27 16.12
C THR A 92 10.67 16.75 16.01
N GLN A 93 11.69 15.94 16.31
CA GLN A 93 11.54 14.48 16.51
C GLN A 93 10.45 14.16 17.55
N GLU A 94 10.25 15.02 18.54
CA GLU A 94 9.18 14.90 19.54
C GLU A 94 7.77 15.02 18.94
N TYR A 95 7.57 15.90 17.95
CA TYR A 95 6.32 16.03 17.18
C TYR A 95 6.07 14.83 16.25
N ASN A 96 7.09 13.98 16.05
CA ASN A 96 7.06 12.84 15.12
C ASN A 96 6.80 11.48 15.79
N LYS A 97 6.76 11.41 17.13
CA LYS A 97 6.43 10.18 17.84
C LYS A 97 4.92 9.99 17.90
N ARG A 98 4.40 9.12 17.02
CA ARG A 98 3.04 8.59 17.16
C ARG A 98 3.03 7.62 18.34
N ASN A 99 1.99 7.71 19.17
CA ASN A 99 1.70 6.68 20.15
C ASN A 99 1.46 5.37 19.40
N VAL A 100 2.16 4.31 19.81
CA VAL A 100 1.97 2.97 19.26
C VAL A 100 1.35 2.07 20.33
N PRO A 101 0.49 1.11 19.95
CA PRO A 101 -0.08 0.17 20.92
C PRO A 101 1.00 -0.65 21.62
N LYS A 102 0.79 -0.99 22.90
CA LYS A 102 1.75 -1.79 23.68
C LYS A 102 2.04 -3.18 23.09
N TRP A 103 1.12 -3.72 22.32
CA TRP A 103 1.23 -5.01 21.64
C TRP A 103 1.90 -4.93 20.26
N THR A 104 2.38 -3.75 19.85
CA THR A 104 3.13 -3.60 18.59
C THR A 104 4.33 -4.54 18.60
N PRO A 105 4.49 -5.43 17.60
CA PRO A 105 5.63 -6.33 17.53
C PRO A 105 6.95 -5.55 17.53
N PRO A 106 8.05 -6.13 18.06
CA PRO A 106 9.36 -5.52 17.98
C PRO A 106 9.78 -5.33 16.50
N GLY A 107 10.59 -4.31 16.22
CA GLY A 107 11.02 -3.97 14.84
C GLY A 107 11.57 -5.16 14.05
N ILE A 108 12.22 -6.11 14.72
CA ILE A 108 12.78 -7.32 14.12
C ILE A 108 11.72 -8.23 13.48
N ALA A 109 10.51 -8.28 14.03
CA ALA A 109 9.40 -9.04 13.47
C ALA A 109 8.99 -8.50 12.10
N PHE A 110 9.13 -7.19 11.88
CA PHE A 110 8.88 -6.57 10.58
C PHE A 110 10.02 -6.84 9.58
N VAL A 111 11.28 -6.84 10.05
CA VAL A 111 12.46 -7.09 9.21
C VAL A 111 12.48 -8.52 8.65
N PHE A 112 12.03 -9.52 9.42
CA PHE A 112 11.97 -10.90 8.93
C PHE A 112 10.60 -11.28 8.36
N GLY A 113 9.50 -10.83 8.98
CA GLY A 113 8.15 -11.21 8.57
C GLY A 113 7.76 -10.72 7.18
N TRP A 114 8.19 -9.50 6.79
CA TRP A 114 7.87 -8.95 5.48
C TRP A 114 8.67 -9.60 4.33
N PRO A 115 10.02 -9.61 4.35
CA PRO A 115 10.80 -10.10 3.23
C PRO A 115 10.79 -11.63 3.08
N LEU A 116 10.81 -12.39 4.19
CA LEU A 116 10.84 -13.86 4.10
C LEU A 116 9.45 -14.45 3.92
N LEU A 117 8.51 -14.12 4.81
CA LEU A 117 7.19 -14.78 4.79
C LEU A 117 6.27 -14.13 3.76
N THR A 118 6.20 -12.80 3.75
CA THR A 118 5.20 -12.11 2.94
C THR A 118 5.63 -12.01 1.48
N PHE A 119 6.85 -11.54 1.19
CA PHE A 119 7.34 -11.41 -0.19
C PHE A 119 7.69 -12.77 -0.80
N GLY A 120 8.35 -13.65 -0.04
CA GLY A 120 8.68 -14.99 -0.48
C GLY A 120 7.43 -15.79 -0.88
N LEU A 121 6.42 -15.86 0.00
CA LEU A 121 5.21 -16.62 -0.29
C LEU A 121 4.39 -16.01 -1.43
N ARG A 122 4.32 -14.68 -1.55
CA ARG A 122 3.69 -14.01 -2.71
C ARG A 122 4.40 -14.36 -4.02
N ALA A 123 5.73 -14.35 -4.04
CA ALA A 123 6.52 -14.68 -5.22
C ALA A 123 6.33 -16.15 -5.63
N VAL A 124 6.38 -17.07 -4.66
CA VAL A 124 6.13 -18.51 -4.87
C VAL A 124 4.73 -18.76 -5.42
N THR A 125 3.70 -18.23 -4.76
CA THR A 125 2.31 -18.42 -5.20
C THR A 125 2.04 -17.77 -6.56
N GLY A 126 2.64 -16.61 -6.85
CA GLY A 126 2.54 -15.99 -8.17
C GLY A 126 3.22 -16.82 -9.25
N ALA A 127 4.39 -17.41 -8.97
CA ALA A 127 5.08 -18.29 -9.91
C ALA A 127 4.27 -19.55 -10.21
N MET A 128 3.59 -20.12 -9.20
CA MET A 128 2.65 -21.23 -9.39
C MET A 128 1.50 -20.85 -10.33
N VAL A 129 0.90 -19.66 -10.14
CA VAL A 129 -0.20 -19.17 -10.99
C VAL A 129 0.27 -18.86 -12.40
N VAL A 130 1.47 -18.29 -12.59
CA VAL A 130 2.06 -18.06 -13.92
C VAL A 130 2.23 -19.39 -14.66
N GLN A 131 2.80 -20.41 -14.01
CA GLN A 131 2.94 -21.75 -14.62
C GLN A 131 1.60 -22.39 -14.95
N ALA A 132 0.65 -22.38 -14.00
CA ALA A 132 -0.71 -22.89 -14.23
C ALA A 132 -1.45 -22.13 -15.34
N SER A 133 -1.03 -20.89 -15.65
CA SER A 133 -1.59 -20.07 -16.72
C SER A 133 -0.87 -20.23 -18.07
N GLY A 134 0.01 -21.22 -18.21
CA GLY A 134 0.81 -21.44 -19.42
C GLY A 134 1.95 -20.44 -19.61
N GLY A 135 2.54 -19.96 -18.51
CA GLY A 135 3.64 -19.00 -18.54
C GLY A 135 3.22 -17.54 -18.74
N ARG A 136 1.91 -17.25 -18.73
CA ARG A 136 1.36 -15.90 -18.93
C ARG A 136 1.35 -15.09 -17.63
N TYR A 137 1.77 -13.84 -17.73
CA TYR A 137 1.87 -12.89 -16.64
C TYR A 137 0.69 -11.92 -16.58
N ALA A 138 0.16 -11.46 -17.71
CA ALA A 138 -0.94 -10.49 -17.78
C ALA A 138 -2.32 -11.15 -17.58
N THR A 139 -2.44 -12.06 -16.62
CA THR A 139 -3.69 -12.78 -16.34
C THR A 139 -4.55 -12.04 -15.30
N PRO A 140 -5.88 -12.25 -15.28
CA PRO A 140 -6.73 -11.65 -14.25
C PRO A 140 -6.30 -12.00 -12.82
N ALA A 141 -5.78 -13.22 -12.61
CA ALA A 141 -5.24 -13.62 -11.33
C ALA A 141 -4.02 -12.79 -10.94
N ILE A 142 -2.98 -12.71 -11.78
CA ILE A 142 -1.80 -11.88 -11.47
C ILE A 142 -2.17 -10.39 -11.33
N MET A 143 -3.07 -9.88 -12.17
CA MET A 143 -3.55 -8.50 -12.08
C MET A 143 -4.29 -8.19 -10.77
N SER A 144 -4.96 -9.17 -10.16
CA SER A 144 -5.55 -9.00 -8.82
C SER A 144 -4.48 -8.84 -7.73
N LEU A 145 -3.31 -9.47 -7.89
CA LEU A 145 -2.16 -9.24 -7.01
C LEU A 145 -1.52 -7.87 -7.28
N MET A 146 -1.47 -7.43 -8.53
CA MET A 146 -1.01 -6.08 -8.89
C MET A 146 -1.88 -5.00 -8.26
N LEU A 147 -3.21 -5.19 -8.26
CA LEU A 147 -4.14 -4.30 -7.56
C LEU A 147 -3.81 -4.20 -6.06
N HIS A 148 -3.53 -5.33 -5.41
CA HIS A 148 -3.11 -5.34 -4.02
C HIS A 148 -1.82 -4.54 -3.80
N PHE A 149 -0.84 -4.61 -4.70
CA PHE A 149 0.38 -3.79 -4.61
C PHE A 149 0.11 -2.31 -4.81
N SER A 150 -0.71 -1.94 -5.80
CA SER A 150 -1.03 -0.54 -6.07
C SER A 150 -1.80 0.12 -4.91
N VAL A 151 -2.75 -0.61 -4.29
CA VAL A 151 -3.40 -0.15 -3.06
C VAL A 151 -2.39 -0.06 -1.90
N GLY A 152 -1.42 -0.96 -1.82
CA GLY A 152 -0.35 -0.91 -0.83
C GLY A 152 0.54 0.33 -0.97
N ASN A 153 0.88 0.71 -2.21
CA ASN A 153 1.67 1.91 -2.49
C ASN A 153 0.88 3.19 -2.18
N LEU A 154 -0.42 3.21 -2.53
CA LEU A 154 -1.31 4.30 -2.13
C LEU A 154 -1.41 4.42 -0.60
N TRP A 155 -1.58 3.30 0.10
CA TRP A 155 -1.58 3.29 1.57
C TRP A 155 -0.27 3.82 2.14
N ASN A 156 0.89 3.43 1.57
CA ASN A 156 2.20 3.94 2.01
C ASN A 156 2.33 5.46 1.78
N THR A 157 1.88 5.96 0.64
CA THR A 157 1.82 7.41 0.34
C THR A 157 1.03 8.14 1.43
N VAL A 158 -0.21 7.69 1.69
CA VAL A 158 -1.11 8.37 2.64
C VAL A 158 -0.63 8.25 4.09
N SER A 159 -0.12 7.10 4.50
CA SER A 159 0.25 6.82 5.89
C SER A 159 1.61 7.39 6.32
N ASN A 160 2.59 7.37 5.41
CA ASN A 160 4.00 7.70 5.69
C ASN A 160 4.43 9.02 5.07
N VAL A 161 3.99 9.34 3.84
CA VAL A 161 4.33 10.62 3.20
C VAL A 161 3.38 11.72 3.68
N GLU A 162 2.07 11.55 3.46
CA GLU A 162 1.07 12.56 3.84
C GLU A 162 0.67 12.50 5.32
N ARG A 163 0.95 11.37 5.96
CA ARG A 163 0.72 11.13 7.39
C ARG A 163 -0.74 11.26 7.83
N ARG A 164 -1.71 11.03 6.95
CA ARG A 164 -3.15 11.02 7.27
C ARG A 164 -3.54 9.70 7.95
N LEU A 165 -3.66 9.70 9.28
CA LEU A 165 -3.95 8.49 10.06
C LEU A 165 -5.34 7.93 9.79
N GLY A 166 -6.36 8.79 9.71
CA GLY A 166 -7.75 8.36 9.48
C GLY A 166 -7.92 7.68 8.12
N VAL A 167 -7.49 8.34 7.03
CA VAL A 167 -7.55 7.78 5.66
C VAL A 167 -6.71 6.50 5.53
N SER A 168 -5.57 6.43 6.24
CA SER A 168 -4.72 5.24 6.29
C SER A 168 -5.47 4.01 6.83
N VAL A 169 -6.45 4.17 7.74
CA VAL A 169 -7.28 3.05 8.21
C VAL A 169 -8.11 2.47 7.07
N VAL A 170 -8.83 3.33 6.35
CA VAL A 170 -9.69 2.91 5.23
C VAL A 170 -8.87 2.19 4.16
N LEU A 171 -7.74 2.77 3.77
CA LEU A 171 -6.86 2.17 2.76
C LEU A 171 -6.27 0.83 3.20
N LEU A 172 -6.05 0.61 4.50
CA LEU A 172 -5.57 -0.68 4.98
C LEU A 172 -6.65 -1.76 4.96
N TYR A 173 -7.91 -1.41 5.21
CA TYR A 173 -9.03 -2.31 4.96
C TYR A 173 -9.22 -2.59 3.46
N SER A 174 -9.04 -1.60 2.59
CA SER A 174 -8.99 -1.82 1.14
C SER A 174 -7.84 -2.74 0.73
N LEU A 175 -6.68 -2.62 1.38
CA LEU A 175 -5.53 -3.51 1.17
C LEU A 175 -5.85 -4.95 1.58
N TRP A 176 -6.57 -5.13 2.69
CA TRP A 176 -7.07 -6.44 3.13
C TRP A 176 -8.05 -7.04 2.12
N LEU A 177 -9.03 -6.26 1.65
CA LEU A 177 -10.02 -6.72 0.67
C LEU A 177 -9.38 -7.12 -0.66
N THR A 178 -8.47 -6.30 -1.18
CA THR A 178 -7.74 -6.63 -2.41
C THR A 178 -6.85 -7.85 -2.24
N LYS A 179 -6.28 -8.08 -1.05
CA LYS A 179 -5.53 -9.29 -0.75
C LYS A 179 -6.41 -10.54 -0.76
N ALA A 180 -7.59 -10.47 -0.13
CA ALA A 180 -8.56 -11.57 -0.10
C ALA A 180 -9.06 -11.87 -1.52
N PHE A 181 -9.33 -10.83 -2.30
CA PHE A 181 -9.68 -10.95 -3.71
C PHE A 181 -8.56 -11.65 -4.51
N ALA A 182 -7.30 -11.26 -4.32
CA ALA A 182 -6.18 -11.91 -5.00
C ALA A 182 -6.03 -13.39 -4.62
N ALA A 183 -6.17 -13.73 -3.34
CA ALA A 183 -6.18 -15.11 -2.88
C ALA A 183 -7.30 -15.94 -3.52
N LEU A 184 -8.50 -15.36 -3.67
CA LEU A 184 -9.61 -16.00 -4.35
C LEU A 184 -9.34 -16.22 -5.85
N GLN A 185 -8.78 -15.22 -6.55
CA GLN A 185 -8.44 -15.39 -7.97
C GLN A 185 -7.33 -16.43 -8.16
N PHE A 186 -6.34 -16.44 -7.27
CA PHE A 186 -5.29 -17.45 -7.27
C PHE A 186 -5.87 -18.84 -7.00
N TYR A 187 -6.82 -18.98 -6.08
CA TYR A 187 -7.48 -20.24 -5.77
C TYR A 187 -8.22 -20.83 -6.99
N LYS A 188 -8.83 -19.98 -7.81
CA LYS A 188 -9.54 -20.41 -9.04
C LYS A 188 -8.60 -20.96 -10.11
N VAL A 189 -7.34 -20.52 -10.12
CA VAL A 189 -6.33 -20.97 -11.10
C VAL A 189 -5.51 -22.13 -10.53
N GLU A 190 -4.99 -21.97 -9.32
CA GLU A 190 -4.17 -22.95 -8.60
C GLU A 190 -4.57 -22.95 -7.11
N PRO A 191 -5.40 -23.92 -6.66
CA PRO A 191 -5.94 -23.94 -5.30
C PRO A 191 -4.90 -23.89 -4.20
N ARG A 192 -3.72 -24.52 -4.37
CA ARG A 192 -2.64 -24.46 -3.37
C ARG A 192 -2.07 -23.04 -3.27
N ALA A 193 -1.87 -22.38 -4.40
CA ALA A 193 -1.38 -20.99 -4.42
C ALA A 193 -2.37 -20.04 -3.73
N GLY A 194 -3.68 -20.20 -3.99
CA GLY A 194 -4.72 -19.42 -3.32
C GLY A 194 -4.73 -19.59 -1.81
N LYS A 195 -4.67 -20.83 -1.31
CA LYS A 195 -4.62 -21.12 0.14
C LYS A 195 -3.38 -20.53 0.80
N LEU A 196 -2.21 -20.72 0.20
CA LEU A 196 -0.95 -20.16 0.71
C LEU A 196 -0.98 -18.62 0.72
N LEU A 197 -1.51 -18.00 -0.34
CA LEU A 197 -1.64 -16.55 -0.39
C LEU A 197 -2.62 -16.05 0.69
N ALA A 198 -3.71 -16.77 0.93
CA ALA A 198 -4.70 -16.46 1.97
C ALA A 198 -4.11 -16.50 3.38
N LEU A 199 -3.14 -17.40 3.68
CA LEU A 199 -2.48 -17.44 5.00
C LEU A 199 -1.81 -16.10 5.35
N THR A 200 -1.34 -15.36 4.35
CA THR A 200 -0.74 -14.03 4.58
C THR A 200 -1.78 -12.95 4.94
N LEU A 201 -3.08 -13.22 4.85
CA LEU A 201 -4.12 -12.31 5.36
C LEU A 201 -4.03 -12.13 6.87
N THR A 202 -3.60 -13.13 7.63
CA THR A 202 -3.40 -13.00 9.09
C THR A 202 -2.47 -11.84 9.42
N TRP A 203 -1.43 -11.64 8.61
CA TRP A 203 -0.51 -10.51 8.75
C TRP A 203 -1.20 -9.17 8.45
N ILE A 204 -1.99 -9.10 7.37
CA ILE A 204 -2.72 -7.88 7.01
C ILE A 204 -3.83 -7.58 8.03
N THR A 205 -4.44 -8.58 8.65
CA THR A 205 -5.39 -8.42 9.75
C THR A 205 -4.72 -7.78 10.97
N ALA A 206 -3.53 -8.27 11.36
CA ALA A 206 -2.75 -7.67 12.44
C ALA A 206 -2.35 -6.22 12.11
N ALA A 207 -1.95 -5.95 10.86
CA ALA A 207 -1.65 -4.60 10.39
C ALA A 207 -2.90 -3.69 10.47
N ALA A 208 -4.07 -4.16 10.03
CA ALA A 208 -5.33 -3.43 10.09
C ALA A 208 -5.67 -3.05 11.54
N ALA A 209 -5.59 -3.99 12.46
CA ALA A 209 -5.77 -3.72 13.89
C ALA A 209 -4.78 -2.67 14.41
N LEU A 210 -3.51 -2.76 13.99
CA LEU A 210 -2.44 -1.88 14.46
C LEU A 210 -2.65 -0.45 13.99
N THR A 211 -2.98 -0.26 12.71
CA THR A 211 -3.26 1.07 12.15
C THR A 211 -4.53 1.66 12.73
N THR A 212 -5.60 0.87 12.88
CA THR A 212 -6.84 1.33 13.53
C THR A 212 -6.57 1.77 14.97
N ARG A 213 -5.84 0.98 15.75
CA ARG A 213 -5.53 1.35 17.14
C ARG A 213 -4.60 2.55 17.21
N THR A 214 -3.62 2.63 16.31
CA THR A 214 -2.72 3.80 16.19
C THR A 214 -3.54 5.06 15.92
N TRP A 215 -4.49 5.02 14.99
CA TRP A 215 -5.39 6.16 14.75
C TRP A 215 -6.20 6.54 16.01
N GLN A 216 -6.79 5.56 16.71
CA GLN A 216 -7.60 5.80 17.91
C GLN A 216 -6.84 6.45 19.09
N ILE A 217 -5.53 6.18 19.21
CA ILE A 217 -4.70 6.69 20.33
C ILE A 217 -3.87 7.91 19.95
N ASN A 218 -4.07 8.45 18.75
CA ASN A 218 -3.43 9.67 18.27
C ASN A 218 -4.52 10.62 17.74
N PRO A 219 -5.30 11.27 18.65
CA PRO A 219 -6.16 12.36 18.24
C PRO A 219 -5.33 13.48 17.60
N ASP A 220 -5.95 14.21 16.69
CA ASP A 220 -5.36 15.35 16.01
C ASP A 220 -4.98 16.43 17.03
N VAL A 221 -3.75 16.93 16.95
CA VAL A 221 -3.22 17.98 17.85
C VAL A 221 -4.03 19.27 17.73
N ASP A 222 -4.52 19.60 16.54
CA ASP A 222 -5.24 20.84 16.27
C ASP A 222 -6.70 20.80 16.77
N THR A 223 -7.31 19.61 16.76
CA THR A 223 -8.75 19.45 17.05
C THR A 223 -9.07 18.71 18.34
N GLY A 224 -8.13 17.94 18.88
CA GLY A 224 -8.34 16.99 19.97
C GLY A 224 -9.25 15.80 19.62
N LYS A 225 -9.70 15.68 18.37
CA LYS A 225 -10.58 14.62 17.87
C LYS A 225 -9.82 13.67 16.96
N LEU A 226 -10.42 12.50 16.68
CA LEU A 226 -9.86 11.58 15.71
C LEU A 226 -9.86 12.19 14.31
N GLU A 227 -8.77 11.97 13.56
CA GLU A 227 -8.69 12.38 12.17
C GLU A 227 -9.80 11.69 11.35
N PRO A 228 -10.41 12.38 10.37
CA PRO A 228 -11.48 11.82 9.55
C PRO A 228 -10.99 10.63 8.72
N LEU A 229 -11.86 9.64 8.56
CA LEU A 229 -11.60 8.45 7.73
C LEU A 229 -11.63 8.77 6.23
N VAL A 230 -12.28 9.87 5.86
CA VAL A 230 -12.30 10.42 4.50
C VAL A 230 -11.26 11.54 4.39
N PRO A 231 -10.65 11.74 3.21
CA PRO A 231 -9.73 12.84 3.01
C PRO A 231 -10.52 14.15 3.11
N MET A 232 -10.26 14.90 4.17
CA MET A 232 -10.82 16.24 4.37
C MET A 232 -9.75 17.29 4.12
N ARG A 233 -10.15 18.50 3.73
CA ARG A 233 -9.21 19.61 3.56
C ARG A 233 -8.71 20.07 4.92
N HIS A 234 -7.40 20.20 5.05
CA HIS A 234 -6.74 20.74 6.23
C HIS A 234 -5.39 21.34 5.80
N PRO A 235 -4.95 22.51 6.34
CA PRO A 235 -3.69 23.16 5.97
C PRO A 235 -2.44 22.28 6.14
N LYS A 236 -2.51 21.27 7.00
CA LYS A 236 -1.40 20.35 7.29
C LYS A 236 -1.21 19.25 6.24
N TRP A 237 -2.16 19.07 5.32
CA TRP A 237 -2.12 18.02 4.30
C TRP A 237 -2.10 18.62 2.91
N THR A 238 -1.27 18.03 2.06
CA THR A 238 -1.25 18.30 0.63
C THR A 238 -0.99 16.99 -0.08
N THR A 239 -1.84 16.67 -1.07
CA THR A 239 -1.64 15.50 -1.92
C THR A 239 -0.99 15.97 -3.21
N LYS A 240 0.19 15.41 -3.48
CA LYS A 240 1.02 15.76 -4.63
C LYS A 240 1.36 14.52 -5.45
N PHE A 241 1.49 14.70 -6.75
CA PHE A 241 2.18 13.72 -7.58
C PHE A 241 3.70 13.80 -7.34
N GLY A 242 4.43 12.75 -7.69
CA GLY A 242 5.86 12.65 -7.41
C GLY A 242 6.72 13.76 -8.06
N TRP A 243 6.22 14.41 -9.11
CA TRP A 243 6.90 15.53 -9.79
C TRP A 243 6.48 16.92 -9.30
N GLU A 244 5.46 17.02 -8.45
CA GLU A 244 4.98 18.30 -7.93
C GLU A 244 5.80 18.70 -6.70
N GLN A 245 6.41 19.90 -6.73
CA GLN A 245 7.18 20.47 -5.62
C GLN A 245 6.27 20.98 -4.50
#